data_AF-A0A0F9IMF7-F1
#
_entry.id   AF-A0A0F9IMF7-F1
#
_cell.length_a   1.000
_cell.length_b   1.000
_cell.length_c   1.000
_cell.angle_alpha   90.00
_cell.angle_beta   90.00
_cell.angle_gamma   90.00
#
_symmetry.space_group_name_H-M   'P 1'
#
loop_
_entity.id
_entity.type
_entity.pdbx_description
1 polymer ?
#
loop_
_entity_poly.entity_id
_entity_poly.type
_entity_poly.pdbx_seq_one_letter_code
_entity_poly.pdbx_strand_id
1 'polypeptide(L)'
;MRIIKHDSLFIQFIKANPDLVTFIKLGDLVEGIIIEKSPREVVVDLGKFGTGIVYRGELMNSRDTIKNAQVGDTIQAKVLEVDNHEGFVELSLSDAERQKSWLELEELQGKEELFTVTPTTANKGGLVAEVKGIKAFLPASQLSSEHYPDVEDNDKQKIEEELNKLIGQELRVKILDMNSHINKLIISERAALELDIRELIKEYEVGQTVKGIVSGVADFGVFIKFVDNPNIEGLIHVSELDYRTIENPKEVVTIDDIVQAKIIDIKEGKVSLSLKALKPNPWESVMDTYQEGKQVEGTVYNINPVGAIINLDEIFQGQVHVTDFGSVEELKKQLSIGEKRTFIIKEIKPDERRILLSLT
;
A
#
# COMPACT_ATOMS: atom_id res chain seq x y z
N MET A 1 -6.78 -43.64 -72.35
CA MET A 1 -7.16 -44.29 -71.07
C MET A 1 -5.89 -44.62 -70.31
N ARG A 2 -5.84 -44.25 -69.02
CA ARG A 2 -4.73 -44.35 -68.04
C ARG A 2 -3.74 -43.18 -68.00
N ILE A 3 -4.11 -42.15 -67.24
CA ILE A 3 -3.15 -41.38 -66.44
C ILE A 3 -3.38 -41.84 -65.00
N ILE A 4 -2.30 -42.30 -64.39
CA ILE A 4 -2.22 -43.07 -63.15
C ILE A 4 -2.42 -42.12 -61.96
N LYS A 5 -3.33 -42.50 -61.05
CA LYS A 5 -3.57 -41.84 -59.76
C LYS A 5 -2.28 -41.81 -58.93
N HIS A 6 -1.58 -40.69 -58.92
CA HIS A 6 -0.44 -40.45 -58.00
C HIS A 6 -0.81 -39.60 -56.78
N ASP A 7 -1.99 -38.94 -56.77
CA ASP A 7 -2.39 -38.03 -55.68
C ASP A 7 -2.82 -38.73 -54.38
N SER A 8 -3.06 -40.04 -54.38
CA SER A 8 -3.65 -40.73 -53.23
C SER A 8 -2.64 -41.09 -52.14
N LEU A 9 -1.37 -41.33 -52.48
CA LEU A 9 -0.36 -41.75 -51.50
C LEU A 9 0.22 -40.56 -50.73
N PHE A 10 0.36 -39.41 -51.38
CA PHE A 10 0.88 -38.18 -50.77
C PHE A 10 -0.11 -37.58 -49.76
N ILE A 11 -1.40 -37.51 -50.13
CA ILE A 11 -2.48 -37.10 -49.23
C ILE A 11 -2.64 -38.08 -48.05
N GLN A 12 -2.43 -39.38 -48.27
CA GLN A 12 -2.44 -40.38 -47.20
C GLN A 12 -1.23 -40.24 -46.25
N PHE A 13 -0.06 -39.86 -46.77
CA PHE A 13 1.14 -39.62 -45.96
C PHE A 13 0.98 -38.38 -45.05
N ILE A 14 0.40 -37.30 -45.58
CA ILE A 14 0.08 -36.08 -44.82
C ILE A 14 -1.00 -36.34 -43.76
N LYS A 15 -2.01 -37.18 -44.07
CA LYS A 15 -3.04 -37.58 -43.09
C LYS A 15 -2.53 -38.54 -42.01
N ALA A 16 -1.52 -39.35 -42.30
CA ALA A 16 -0.98 -40.35 -41.37
C ALA A 16 -0.02 -39.76 -40.34
N ASN A 17 0.57 -38.59 -40.62
CA ASN A 17 1.49 -37.90 -39.72
C ASN A 17 1.16 -36.39 -39.70
N PRO A 18 0.08 -35.97 -39.02
CA PRO A 18 -0.26 -34.55 -38.90
C PRO A 18 0.84 -33.73 -38.18
N ASP A 19 1.73 -34.40 -37.45
CA ASP A 19 2.86 -33.78 -36.74
C ASP A 19 4.04 -33.39 -37.66
N LEU A 20 4.04 -33.84 -38.93
CA LEU A 20 5.11 -33.56 -39.89
C LEU A 20 4.91 -32.26 -40.67
N VAL A 21 3.72 -31.64 -40.60
CA VAL A 21 3.39 -30.41 -41.33
C VAL A 21 2.83 -29.38 -40.37
N THR A 22 3.70 -28.91 -39.49
CA THR A 22 3.44 -27.72 -38.69
C THR A 22 3.55 -26.52 -39.64
N PHE A 23 2.43 -26.00 -40.12
CA PHE A 23 2.42 -24.75 -40.87
C PHE A 23 2.47 -23.60 -39.87
N ILE A 24 3.44 -22.70 -40.04
CA ILE A 24 3.39 -21.41 -39.37
C ILE A 24 2.09 -20.71 -39.76
N LYS A 25 1.39 -20.15 -38.79
CA LYS A 25 0.28 -19.23 -39.03
C LYS A 25 0.70 -17.79 -38.73
N LEU A 26 -0.01 -16.86 -39.36
CA LEU A 26 0.09 -15.43 -39.04
C LEU A 26 -0.15 -15.24 -37.53
N GLY A 27 0.83 -14.66 -36.85
CA GLY A 27 0.82 -14.43 -35.42
C GLY A 27 1.46 -15.51 -34.56
N ASP A 28 1.99 -16.59 -35.13
CA ASP A 28 2.74 -17.60 -34.37
C ASP A 28 4.13 -17.06 -33.98
N LEU A 29 4.58 -17.43 -32.78
CA LEU A 29 5.90 -17.11 -32.25
C LEU A 29 6.88 -18.22 -32.66
N VAL A 30 7.93 -17.84 -33.36
CA VAL A 30 8.92 -18.77 -33.92
C VAL A 30 10.31 -18.42 -33.43
N GLU A 31 11.10 -19.46 -33.16
CA GLU A 31 12.51 -19.32 -32.81
C GLU A 31 13.35 -19.58 -34.05
N GLY A 32 14.38 -18.78 -34.27
CA GLY A 32 15.26 -18.97 -35.41
C GLY A 32 16.67 -18.44 -35.20
N ILE A 33 17.60 -18.99 -35.97
CA ILE A 33 19.02 -18.68 -35.87
C ILE A 33 19.38 -17.62 -36.91
N ILE A 34 20.06 -16.55 -36.53
CA ILE A 34 20.51 -15.54 -37.50
C ILE A 34 21.53 -16.16 -38.45
N ILE A 35 21.19 -16.32 -39.73
CA ILE A 35 22.11 -16.80 -40.78
C ILE A 35 22.90 -15.64 -41.36
N GLU A 36 22.22 -14.52 -41.62
CA GLU A 36 22.83 -13.38 -42.28
C GLU A 36 22.34 -12.07 -41.65
N LYS A 37 23.29 -11.17 -41.44
CA LYS A 37 23.03 -9.86 -40.85
C LYS A 37 23.49 -8.77 -41.82
N SER A 38 22.52 -8.16 -42.50
CA SER A 38 22.74 -7.00 -43.37
C SER A 38 22.21 -5.72 -42.72
N PRO A 39 22.69 -4.52 -43.11
CA PRO A 39 22.23 -3.25 -42.53
C PRO A 39 20.76 -2.89 -42.81
N ARG A 40 20.08 -3.64 -43.69
CA ARG A 40 18.70 -3.39 -44.14
C ARG A 40 17.75 -4.55 -43.85
N GLU A 41 18.28 -5.75 -43.65
CA GLU A 41 17.54 -6.99 -43.45
C GLU A 41 18.38 -7.97 -42.63
N VAL A 42 17.72 -8.72 -41.76
CA VAL A 42 18.32 -9.85 -41.04
C VAL A 42 17.61 -11.11 -41.49
N VAL A 43 18.38 -12.07 -41.98
CA VAL A 43 17.89 -13.35 -42.46
C VAL A 43 18.06 -14.39 -41.35
N VAL A 44 16.96 -15.07 -41.04
CA VAL A 44 16.83 -15.93 -39.88
C VAL A 44 16.42 -17.32 -40.36
N ASP A 45 17.13 -18.35 -39.94
CA ASP A 45 16.74 -19.74 -40.16
C ASP A 45 15.62 -20.11 -39.19
N LEU A 46 14.43 -20.40 -39.68
CA LEU A 46 13.34 -20.96 -38.87
C LEU A 46 13.33 -22.49 -38.91
N GLY A 47 14.38 -23.12 -39.47
CA GLY A 47 14.57 -24.57 -39.53
C GLY A 47 13.48 -25.24 -40.35
N LYS A 48 12.53 -25.92 -39.68
CA LYS A 48 11.45 -26.67 -40.33
C LYS A 48 10.44 -25.79 -41.07
N PHE A 49 10.50 -24.48 -40.84
CA PHE A 49 9.52 -23.53 -41.34
C PHE A 49 10.05 -22.56 -42.40
N GLY A 50 11.28 -22.79 -42.88
CA GLY A 50 11.90 -22.00 -43.96
C GLY A 50 12.79 -20.86 -43.45
N THR A 51 12.97 -19.85 -44.28
CA THR A 51 13.83 -18.70 -43.99
C THR A 51 12.98 -17.47 -43.72
N GLY A 52 13.19 -16.85 -42.56
CA GLY A 52 12.54 -15.61 -42.16
C GLY A 52 13.38 -14.38 -42.49
N ILE A 53 12.72 -13.26 -42.79
CA ILE A 53 13.36 -11.96 -43.01
C ILE A 53 12.80 -10.94 -42.01
N VAL A 54 13.70 -10.18 -41.39
CA VAL A 54 13.38 -9.06 -40.50
C VAL A 54 13.83 -7.78 -41.19
N TYR A 55 12.89 -6.91 -41.55
CA TYR A 55 13.19 -5.65 -42.23
C TYR A 55 13.62 -4.52 -41.28
N ARG A 56 14.38 -3.55 -41.81
CA ARG A 56 14.93 -2.38 -41.08
C ARG A 56 13.95 -1.62 -40.18
N GLY A 57 12.66 -1.57 -40.50
CA GLY A 57 11.66 -0.87 -39.67
C GLY A 57 11.56 -1.44 -38.25
N GLU A 58 11.75 -2.74 -38.10
CA GLU A 58 11.75 -3.48 -36.84
C GLU A 58 13.10 -3.37 -36.11
N LEU A 59 14.21 -3.26 -36.84
CA LEU A 59 15.55 -3.04 -36.27
C LEU A 59 15.69 -1.73 -35.49
N MET A 60 14.82 -0.74 -35.74
CA MET A 60 14.91 0.58 -35.10
C MET A 60 14.28 0.65 -33.71
N ASN A 61 13.38 -0.28 -33.36
CA ASN A 61 12.68 -0.30 -32.08
C ASN A 61 13.44 -1.02 -30.96
N SER A 62 14.35 -1.94 -31.30
CA SER A 62 15.16 -2.70 -30.32
C SER A 62 16.63 -2.29 -30.43
N ARG A 63 16.98 -1.14 -29.84
CA ARG A 63 18.30 -0.47 -29.99
C ARG A 63 19.49 -1.26 -29.41
N ASP A 64 19.27 -2.25 -28.54
CA ASP A 64 20.34 -2.96 -27.82
C ASP A 64 20.52 -4.41 -28.25
N THR A 65 19.45 -5.16 -28.51
CA THR A 65 19.53 -6.61 -28.81
C THR A 65 20.17 -6.86 -30.19
N ILE A 66 19.77 -6.12 -31.23
CA ILE A 66 20.21 -6.38 -32.60
C ILE A 66 21.60 -5.78 -32.88
N LYS A 67 22.06 -4.81 -32.10
CA LYS A 67 23.46 -4.34 -32.18
C LYS A 67 24.44 -5.41 -31.69
N ASN A 68 24.08 -6.12 -30.63
CA ASN A 68 24.93 -7.11 -29.98
C ASN A 68 24.76 -8.54 -30.53
N ALA A 69 23.64 -8.85 -31.20
CA ALA A 69 23.41 -10.16 -31.80
C ALA A 69 24.39 -10.44 -32.95
N GLN A 70 25.07 -11.57 -32.91
CA GLN A 70 25.98 -12.07 -33.94
C GLN A 70 25.28 -13.11 -34.83
N VAL A 71 25.85 -13.32 -36.02
CA VAL A 71 25.42 -14.43 -36.89
C VAL A 71 25.63 -15.74 -36.13
N GLY A 72 24.57 -16.52 -35.97
CA GLY A 72 24.51 -17.72 -35.12
C GLY A 72 23.69 -17.59 -33.84
N ASP A 73 23.25 -16.39 -33.45
CA ASP A 73 22.41 -16.21 -32.27
C ASP A 73 20.95 -16.61 -32.56
N THR A 74 20.30 -17.21 -31.55
CA THR A 74 18.88 -17.56 -31.61
C THR A 74 18.03 -16.35 -31.21
N ILE A 75 17.06 -16.00 -32.05
CA ILE A 75 16.09 -14.96 -31.79
C ILE A 75 14.66 -15.52 -31.84
N GLN A 76 13.77 -14.91 -31.07
CA GLN A 76 12.34 -15.20 -31.09
C GLN A 76 11.62 -14.07 -31.83
N ALA A 77 10.82 -14.39 -32.83
CA ALA A 77 10.07 -13.41 -33.59
C ALA A 77 8.66 -13.91 -33.90
N LYS A 78 7.72 -12.97 -34.06
CA LYS A 78 6.34 -13.27 -34.41
C LYS A 78 6.18 -13.20 -35.93
N VAL A 79 5.44 -14.15 -36.49
CA VAL A 79 5.24 -14.24 -37.92
C VAL A 79 4.18 -13.22 -38.34
N LEU A 80 4.61 -12.20 -39.07
CA LEU A 80 3.74 -11.19 -39.65
C LEU A 80 3.12 -11.66 -40.96
N GLU A 81 3.90 -12.34 -41.80
CA GLU A 81 3.44 -12.81 -43.12
C GLU A 81 4.13 -14.11 -43.49
N VAL A 82 3.38 -15.11 -43.98
CA VAL A 82 3.90 -16.46 -44.23
C VAL A 82 4.19 -16.74 -45.71
N ASP A 83 3.99 -15.77 -46.60
CA ASP A 83 4.11 -15.99 -48.05
C ASP A 83 4.31 -14.68 -48.82
N ASN A 84 5.41 -13.98 -48.55
CA ASN A 84 5.76 -12.79 -49.35
C ASN A 84 6.20 -13.23 -50.77
N HIS A 85 6.20 -12.35 -51.77
CA HIS A 85 6.44 -12.68 -53.19
C HIS A 85 7.76 -13.43 -53.49
N GLU A 86 8.69 -13.48 -52.54
CA GLU A 86 10.00 -14.12 -52.61
C GLU A 86 10.12 -15.42 -51.79
N GLY A 87 9.05 -15.88 -51.13
CA GLY A 87 9.02 -17.12 -50.34
C GLY A 87 9.64 -17.03 -48.95
N PHE A 88 9.87 -15.81 -48.44
CA PHE A 88 10.35 -15.55 -47.09
C PHE A 88 9.20 -15.28 -46.11
N VAL A 89 9.38 -15.71 -44.86
CA VAL A 89 8.47 -15.41 -43.75
C VAL A 89 8.84 -14.07 -43.14
N GLU A 90 7.94 -13.09 -43.14
CA GLU A 90 8.21 -11.79 -42.50
C GLU A 90 8.06 -11.92 -40.99
N LEU A 91 9.08 -11.46 -40.27
CA LEU A 91 9.19 -11.60 -38.82
C LEU A 91 9.25 -10.23 -38.13
N SER A 92 8.42 -10.05 -37.10
CA SER A 92 8.45 -8.92 -36.16
C SER A 92 9.12 -9.34 -34.86
N LEU A 93 10.28 -8.73 -34.57
CA LEU A 93 10.88 -8.85 -33.23
C LEU A 93 10.14 -7.99 -32.21
N SER A 94 9.61 -6.83 -32.63
CA SER A 94 9.00 -5.87 -31.71
C SER A 94 7.71 -6.41 -31.09
N ASP A 95 6.91 -7.17 -31.84
CA ASP A 95 5.66 -7.75 -31.33
C ASP A 95 5.89 -8.95 -30.42
N ALA A 96 6.93 -9.75 -30.66
CA ALA A 96 7.29 -10.87 -29.80
C ALA A 96 7.80 -10.38 -28.43
N GLU A 97 8.68 -9.38 -28.42
CA GLU A 97 9.20 -8.76 -27.19
C GLU A 97 8.08 -8.07 -26.39
N ARG A 98 7.15 -7.38 -27.07
CA ARG A 98 5.98 -6.76 -26.42
C ARG A 98 5.04 -7.80 -25.83
N GLN A 99 4.71 -8.85 -26.58
CA GLN A 99 3.79 -9.89 -26.10
C GLN A 99 4.36 -10.63 -24.89
N LYS A 100 5.66 -10.91 -24.89
CA LYS A 100 6.36 -11.46 -23.72
C LYS A 100 6.31 -10.49 -22.52
N SER A 101 6.58 -9.20 -22.77
CA SER A 101 6.51 -8.18 -21.73
C SER A 101 5.12 -8.04 -21.13
N TRP A 102 4.06 -8.18 -21.94
CA TRP A 102 2.67 -8.20 -21.45
C TRP A 102 2.37 -9.40 -20.56
N LEU A 103 2.79 -10.61 -20.96
CA LEU A 103 2.62 -11.82 -20.15
C LEU A 103 3.34 -11.69 -18.80
N GLU A 104 4.57 -11.18 -18.80
CA GLU A 104 5.33 -10.93 -17.57
C GLU A 104 4.66 -9.86 -16.69
N LEU A 105 4.12 -8.80 -17.27
CA LEU A 105 3.40 -7.76 -16.51
C LEU A 105 2.07 -8.28 -15.94
N GLU A 106 1.36 -9.15 -16.67
CA GLU A 106 0.13 -9.81 -16.20
C GLU A 106 0.41 -10.72 -14.99
N GLU A 107 1.52 -11.48 -15.04
CA GLU A 107 1.97 -12.25 -13.88
C GLU A 107 2.32 -11.36 -12.68
N LEU A 108 3.02 -10.24 -12.91
CA LEU A 108 3.38 -9.29 -11.85
C LEU A 108 2.15 -8.61 -11.24
N GLN A 109 1.15 -8.28 -12.05
CA GLN A 109 -0.12 -7.74 -11.57
C GLN A 109 -0.86 -8.78 -10.71
N GLY A 110 -0.90 -10.04 -11.15
CA GLY A 110 -1.53 -11.13 -10.40
C GLY A 110 -0.84 -11.43 -9.07
N LYS A 111 0.49 -11.23 -8.99
CA LYS A 111 1.29 -11.40 -7.77
C LYS A 111 1.30 -10.16 -6.86
N GLU A 112 0.70 -9.05 -7.30
CA GLU A 112 0.77 -7.75 -6.63
C GLU A 112 2.23 -7.29 -6.36
N GLU A 113 3.16 -7.64 -7.24
CA GLU A 113 4.60 -7.46 -7.02
C GLU A 113 5.04 -6.02 -7.34
N LEU A 114 5.95 -5.50 -6.52
CA LEU A 114 6.53 -4.16 -6.70
C LEU A 114 7.69 -4.22 -7.69
N PHE A 115 7.76 -3.22 -8.56
CA PHE A 115 8.88 -3.09 -9.49
C PHE A 115 9.35 -1.64 -9.56
N THR A 116 10.59 -1.46 -9.97
CA THR A 116 11.22 -0.14 -10.08
C THR A 116 11.06 0.38 -11.49
N VAL A 117 10.72 1.66 -11.60
CA VAL A 117 10.57 2.34 -12.87
C VAL A 117 11.26 3.70 -12.83
N THR A 118 11.87 4.08 -13.94
CA THR A 118 12.45 5.41 -14.13
C THR A 118 11.53 6.23 -15.05
N PRO A 119 10.89 7.31 -14.55
CA PRO A 119 10.13 8.22 -15.39
C PRO A 119 11.02 8.86 -16.45
N THR A 120 10.56 8.86 -17.70
CA THR A 120 11.28 9.44 -18.83
C THR A 120 10.76 10.84 -19.18
N THR A 121 9.51 11.14 -18.83
CA THR A 121 8.87 12.41 -19.17
C THR A 121 7.79 12.75 -18.15
N ALA A 122 7.66 14.02 -17.77
CA ALA A 122 6.55 14.51 -16.98
C ALA A 122 5.57 15.26 -17.88
N ASN A 123 4.27 15.16 -17.60
CA ASN A 123 3.25 15.99 -18.21
C ASN A 123 2.33 16.59 -17.14
N LYS A 124 1.44 17.49 -17.55
CA LYS A 124 0.52 18.23 -16.67
C LYS A 124 -0.45 17.36 -15.84
N GLY A 125 -0.50 16.05 -16.07
CA GLY A 125 -1.37 15.12 -15.36
C GLY A 125 -0.64 13.98 -14.65
N GLY A 126 0.68 13.83 -14.80
CA GLY A 126 1.43 12.72 -14.23
C GLY A 126 2.77 12.46 -14.89
N LEU A 127 3.43 11.39 -14.44
CA LEU A 127 4.71 10.92 -14.97
C LEU A 127 4.48 9.83 -16.02
N VAL A 128 5.21 9.92 -17.13
CA VAL A 128 5.30 8.87 -18.13
C VAL A 128 6.62 8.17 -17.94
N ALA A 129 6.57 6.84 -17.89
CA ALA A 129 7.75 6.01 -17.77
C ALA A 129 7.73 4.90 -18.82
N GLU A 130 8.86 4.25 -19.03
CA GLU A 130 8.98 3.12 -19.93
C GLU A 130 9.39 1.88 -19.15
N VAL A 131 8.59 0.82 -19.24
CA VAL A 131 8.81 -0.45 -18.54
C VAL A 131 8.83 -1.54 -19.60
N LYS A 132 9.99 -2.18 -19.82
CA LYS A 132 10.15 -3.27 -20.81
C LYS A 132 9.59 -2.93 -22.21
N GLY A 133 9.82 -1.70 -22.69
CA GLY A 133 9.34 -1.24 -24.00
C GLY A 133 7.85 -0.87 -24.05
N ILE A 134 7.14 -0.88 -22.91
CA ILE A 134 5.74 -0.47 -22.78
C ILE A 134 5.68 0.89 -22.06
N LYS A 135 4.83 1.79 -22.57
CA LYS A 135 4.61 3.10 -21.96
C LYS A 135 3.74 2.97 -20.72
N ALA A 136 4.30 3.31 -19.57
CA ALA A 136 3.62 3.40 -18.29
C ALA A 136 3.25 4.86 -17.99
N PHE A 137 2.10 5.04 -17.35
CA PHE A 137 1.61 6.34 -16.91
C PHE A 137 1.29 6.27 -15.42
N LEU A 138 1.90 7.16 -14.65
CA LEU A 138 1.69 7.38 -13.22
C LEU A 138 0.88 8.67 -13.06
N PRO A 139 -0.43 8.60 -12.75
CA PRO A 139 -1.24 9.79 -12.53
C PRO A 139 -0.73 10.60 -11.32
N ALA A 140 -0.81 11.93 -11.38
CA ALA A 140 -0.43 12.82 -10.27
C ALA A 140 -1.14 12.49 -8.94
N SER A 141 -2.39 12.00 -9.01
CA SER A 141 -3.19 11.58 -7.86
C SER A 141 -2.77 10.25 -7.22
N GLN A 142 -1.82 9.55 -7.83
CA GLN A 142 -1.28 8.26 -7.38
C GLN A 142 0.19 8.35 -6.94
N LEU A 143 0.74 9.56 -6.88
CA LEU A 143 2.04 9.83 -6.24
C LEU A 143 1.93 9.83 -4.71
N SER A 144 3.06 9.60 -4.05
CA SER A 144 3.22 9.68 -2.60
C SER A 144 2.82 11.07 -2.05
N SER A 145 2.37 11.12 -0.80
CA SER A 145 2.09 12.37 -0.08
C SER A 145 3.30 13.33 -0.01
N GLU A 146 4.53 12.81 -0.11
CA GLU A 146 5.76 13.60 -0.16
C GLU A 146 6.06 14.19 -1.55
N HIS A 147 5.54 13.56 -2.60
CA HIS A 147 5.72 13.96 -3.99
C HIS A 147 4.45 14.63 -4.57
N TYR A 148 3.42 14.80 -3.75
CA TYR A 148 2.24 15.56 -4.12
C TYR A 148 2.62 17.06 -4.13
N PRO A 149 2.40 17.77 -5.24
CA PRO A 149 2.70 19.19 -5.31
C PRO A 149 1.68 19.95 -4.46
N ASP A 150 2.04 20.22 -3.21
CA ASP A 150 1.26 21.04 -2.28
C ASP A 150 1.44 22.51 -2.65
N VAL A 151 0.74 22.94 -3.69
CA VAL A 151 0.68 24.33 -4.12
C VAL A 151 -0.69 24.90 -3.72
N GLU A 152 -0.67 25.86 -2.79
CA GLU A 152 -1.86 26.62 -2.34
C GLU A 152 -2.60 27.31 -3.50
N ASP A 153 -1.90 27.54 -4.62
CA ASP A 153 -2.43 28.11 -5.84
C ASP A 153 -2.30 27.11 -6.99
N ASN A 154 -3.35 26.95 -7.79
CA ASN A 154 -3.51 25.97 -8.87
C ASN A 154 -2.61 26.28 -10.11
N ASP A 155 -1.36 26.67 -9.86
CA ASP A 155 -0.36 27.06 -10.83
C ASP A 155 0.20 25.82 -11.53
N LYS A 156 -0.41 25.52 -12.68
CA LYS A 156 -0.09 24.39 -13.56
C LYS A 156 1.39 24.31 -13.98
N GLN A 157 2.17 25.39 -13.82
CA GLN A 157 3.60 25.43 -14.15
C GLN A 157 4.50 24.88 -13.03
N LYS A 158 4.19 25.16 -11.76
CA LYS A 158 4.99 24.65 -10.61
C LYS A 158 4.81 23.16 -10.41
N ILE A 159 3.60 22.66 -10.67
CA ILE A 159 3.27 21.22 -10.69
C ILE A 159 4.15 20.49 -11.71
N GLU A 160 4.33 21.06 -12.89
CA GLU A 160 5.17 20.47 -13.95
C GLU A 160 6.67 20.53 -13.60
N GLU A 161 7.14 21.58 -12.89
CA GLU A 161 8.52 21.69 -12.42
C GLU A 161 8.87 20.67 -11.32
N GLU A 162 7.99 20.45 -10.33
CA GLU A 162 8.22 19.42 -9.30
C GLU A 162 8.19 18.01 -9.90
N LEU A 163 7.26 17.74 -10.82
CA LEU A 163 7.22 16.46 -11.54
C LEU A 163 8.47 16.25 -12.43
N ASN A 164 9.03 17.33 -13.00
CA ASN A 164 10.27 17.25 -13.78
C ASN A 164 11.48 16.87 -12.92
N LYS A 165 11.51 17.21 -11.63
CA LYS A 165 12.61 16.79 -10.72
C LYS A 165 12.61 15.28 -10.44
N LEU A 166 11.46 14.64 -10.59
CA LEU A 166 11.28 13.20 -10.40
C LEU A 166 11.62 12.39 -11.68
N ILE A 167 11.93 13.06 -12.80
CA ILE A 167 12.39 12.40 -14.03
C ILE A 167 13.78 11.82 -13.80
N GLY A 168 13.95 10.55 -14.16
CA GLY A 168 15.20 9.81 -13.97
C GLY A 168 15.43 9.28 -12.56
N GLN A 169 14.52 9.51 -11.61
CA GLN A 169 14.56 8.86 -10.31
C GLN A 169 13.98 7.44 -10.40
N GLU A 170 14.58 6.52 -9.65
CA GLU A 170 14.06 5.15 -9.52
C GLU A 170 12.89 5.15 -8.53
N LEU A 171 11.67 5.03 -9.06
CA LEU A 171 10.44 4.96 -8.27
C LEU A 171 9.96 3.52 -8.17
N ARG A 172 9.61 3.08 -6.97
CA ARG A 172 8.94 1.79 -6.76
C ARG A 172 7.46 1.96 -6.98
N VAL A 173 6.90 1.17 -7.89
CA VAL A 173 5.50 1.29 -8.29
C VAL A 173 4.84 -0.07 -8.40
N LYS A 174 3.51 -0.06 -8.30
CA LYS A 174 2.64 -1.21 -8.55
C LYS A 174 1.80 -0.97 -9.79
N ILE A 175 1.52 -2.03 -10.55
CA ILE A 175 0.54 -1.98 -11.65
C ILE A 175 -0.86 -1.84 -11.04
N LEU A 176 -1.57 -0.76 -11.36
CA LEU A 176 -2.99 -0.62 -11.03
C LEU A 176 -3.86 -1.19 -12.15
N ASP A 177 -3.55 -0.83 -13.38
CA ASP A 177 -4.35 -1.19 -14.54
C ASP A 177 -3.44 -1.37 -15.75
N MET A 178 -3.86 -2.22 -16.67
CA MET A 178 -3.07 -2.57 -17.84
C MET A 178 -3.99 -2.71 -19.05
N ASN A 179 -3.62 -2.04 -20.15
CA ASN A 179 -4.41 -2.07 -21.37
C ASN A 179 -3.53 -2.44 -22.56
N SER A 180 -3.62 -3.70 -22.94
CA SER A 180 -2.88 -4.30 -24.07
C SER A 180 -3.31 -3.73 -25.43
N HIS A 181 -4.53 -3.21 -25.57
CA HIS A 181 -5.02 -2.67 -26.84
C HIS A 181 -4.42 -1.30 -27.19
N ILE A 182 -4.19 -0.44 -26.19
CA ILE A 182 -3.60 0.91 -26.40
C ILE A 182 -2.13 0.99 -25.99
N ASN A 183 -1.52 -0.15 -25.67
CA ASN A 183 -0.15 -0.25 -25.16
C ASN A 183 0.14 0.71 -23.99
N LYS A 184 -0.79 0.77 -23.03
CA LYS A 184 -0.71 1.68 -21.88
C LYS A 184 -0.77 0.89 -20.58
N LEU A 185 0.21 1.12 -19.72
CA LEU A 185 0.23 0.63 -18.34
C LEU A 185 -0.10 1.78 -17.39
N ILE A 186 -0.94 1.56 -16.39
CA ILE A 186 -1.18 2.53 -15.30
C ILE A 186 -0.52 1.98 -14.04
N ILE A 187 0.36 2.79 -13.49
CA ILE A 187 1.15 2.45 -12.30
C ILE A 187 0.81 3.40 -11.16
N SER A 188 1.08 3.00 -9.92
CA SER A 188 0.89 3.81 -8.71
C SER A 188 2.04 3.61 -7.73
N GLU A 189 2.58 4.72 -7.25
CA GLU A 189 3.56 4.78 -6.16
C GLU A 189 2.85 4.60 -4.82
N ARG A 190 1.67 5.22 -4.65
CA ARG A 190 0.87 5.10 -3.42
C ARG A 190 0.50 3.65 -3.11
N ALA A 191 0.11 2.88 -4.13
CA ALA A 191 -0.21 1.47 -3.95
C ALA A 191 1.02 0.61 -3.61
N ALA A 192 2.22 1.03 -4.05
CA ALA A 192 3.47 0.38 -3.67
C ALA A 192 3.81 0.65 -2.20
N LEU A 193 3.69 1.91 -1.77
CA LEU A 193 3.87 2.31 -0.38
C LEU A 193 2.90 1.58 0.55
N GLU A 194 1.62 1.44 0.17
CA GLU A 194 0.64 0.70 0.98
C GLU A 194 1.01 -0.78 1.16
N LEU A 195 1.60 -1.43 0.14
CA LEU A 195 2.07 -2.81 0.24
C LEU A 195 3.33 -2.92 1.10
N ASP A 196 4.32 -2.06 0.86
CA ASP A 196 5.53 -1.98 1.68
C ASP A 196 5.15 -1.79 3.15
N ILE A 197 4.27 -0.83 3.46
CA ILE A 197 3.76 -0.58 4.81
C ILE A 197 3.11 -1.84 5.38
N ARG A 198 2.29 -2.57 4.61
CA ARG A 198 1.68 -3.83 5.08
C ARG A 198 2.71 -4.91 5.36
N GLU A 199 3.76 -5.05 4.56
CA GLU A 199 4.82 -6.03 4.79
C GLU A 199 5.65 -5.69 6.02
N LEU A 200 6.07 -4.42 6.12
CA LEU A 200 6.76 -3.87 7.28
C LEU A 200 5.97 -4.06 8.56
N ILE A 201 4.65 -3.85 8.53
CA ILE A 201 3.75 -4.06 9.68
C ILE A 201 3.68 -5.54 10.10
N LYS A 202 3.88 -6.52 9.20
CA LYS A 202 3.90 -7.95 9.59
C LYS A 202 5.06 -8.30 10.51
N GLU A 203 6.13 -7.51 10.50
CA GLU A 203 7.24 -7.69 11.44
C GLU A 203 6.88 -7.26 12.86
N TYR A 204 5.79 -6.50 13.03
CA TYR A 204 5.33 -5.99 14.32
C TYR A 204 4.15 -6.80 14.85
N GLU A 205 4.21 -7.14 16.14
CA GLU A 205 3.15 -7.86 16.83
C GLU A 205 2.37 -6.95 17.77
N VAL A 206 1.07 -7.25 17.93
CA VAL A 206 0.22 -6.58 18.92
C VAL A 206 0.79 -6.83 20.32
N GLY A 207 1.02 -5.75 21.05
CA GLY A 207 1.63 -5.77 22.38
C GLY A 207 3.11 -5.42 22.41
N GLN A 208 3.78 -5.27 21.26
CA GLN A 208 5.15 -4.79 21.20
C GLN A 208 5.23 -3.30 21.59
N THR A 209 6.33 -2.92 22.26
CA THR A 209 6.63 -1.52 22.57
C THR A 209 7.52 -0.96 21.47
N VAL A 210 7.12 0.18 20.91
CA VAL A 210 7.79 0.84 19.79
C VAL A 210 8.09 2.29 20.14
N LYS A 211 9.15 2.83 19.52
CA LYS A 211 9.53 4.25 19.62
C LYS A 211 9.02 4.97 18.38
N GLY A 212 8.38 6.12 18.57
CA GLY A 212 7.93 6.95 17.48
C GLY A 212 8.16 8.43 17.75
N ILE A 213 8.32 9.20 16.67
CA ILE A 213 8.41 10.66 16.69
C ILE A 213 7.03 11.22 16.39
N VAL A 214 6.55 12.17 17.18
CA VAL A 214 5.25 12.83 16.97
C VAL A 214 5.29 13.68 15.70
N SER A 215 4.59 13.24 14.65
CA SER A 215 4.47 13.99 13.39
C SER A 215 3.35 15.02 13.44
N GLY A 216 2.34 14.82 14.30
CA GLY A 216 1.22 15.74 14.41
C GLY A 216 0.30 15.44 15.59
N VAL A 217 -0.38 16.47 16.09
CA VAL A 217 -1.33 16.37 17.19
C VAL A 217 -2.67 16.95 16.73
N ALA A 218 -3.73 16.15 16.82
CA ALA A 218 -5.11 16.54 16.58
C ALA A 218 -5.93 16.42 17.88
N ASP A 219 -7.13 17.00 17.91
CA ASP A 219 -7.96 17.03 19.13
C ASP A 219 -8.42 15.63 19.57
N PHE A 220 -8.49 14.67 18.63
CA PHE A 220 -8.91 13.29 18.89
C PHE A 220 -7.75 12.30 19.09
N GLY A 221 -6.51 12.72 18.84
CA GLY A 221 -5.36 11.81 18.90
C GLY A 221 -4.05 12.38 18.40
N VAL A 222 -3.00 11.58 18.54
CA VAL A 222 -1.61 11.92 18.25
C VAL A 222 -1.09 10.98 17.17
N PHE A 223 -0.50 11.55 16.13
CA PHE A 223 0.15 10.81 15.06
C PHE A 223 1.64 10.70 15.36
N ILE A 224 2.15 9.47 15.31
CA ILE A 224 3.57 9.19 15.50
C ILE A 224 4.12 8.37 14.34
N LYS A 225 5.29 8.75 13.84
CA LYS A 225 6.07 7.99 12.86
C LYS A 225 7.06 7.11 13.57
N PHE A 226 7.16 5.85 13.17
CA PHE A 226 8.04 4.89 13.84
C PHE A 226 9.50 5.27 13.57
N VAL A 227 10.35 5.23 14.60
CA VAL A 227 11.79 5.54 14.44
C VAL A 227 12.48 4.50 13.56
N ASP A 228 12.09 3.23 13.71
CA ASP A 228 12.68 2.12 12.97
C ASP A 228 12.28 2.15 11.49
N ASN A 229 11.05 2.61 11.19
CA ASN A 229 10.51 2.69 9.84
C ASN A 229 9.64 3.96 9.68
N PRO A 230 10.18 5.05 9.12
CA PRO A 230 9.47 6.33 9.03
C PRO A 230 8.24 6.31 8.11
N ASN A 231 8.10 5.25 7.30
CA ASN A 231 6.94 5.01 6.44
C ASN A 231 5.71 4.49 7.20
N ILE A 232 5.89 3.96 8.42
CA ILE A 232 4.79 3.47 9.25
C ILE A 232 4.28 4.62 10.12
N GLU A 233 3.00 4.93 9.97
CA GLU A 233 2.29 5.88 10.81
C GLU A 233 1.43 5.16 11.84
N GLY A 234 1.61 5.55 13.10
CA GLY A 234 0.83 5.11 14.24
C GLY A 234 -0.10 6.20 14.74
N LEU A 235 -1.29 5.82 15.18
CA LEU A 235 -2.26 6.70 15.80
C LEU A 235 -2.47 6.31 17.26
N ILE A 236 -2.31 7.28 18.15
CA ILE A 236 -2.67 7.17 19.57
C ILE A 236 -3.97 7.94 19.79
N HIS A 237 -5.03 7.26 20.21
CA HIS A 237 -6.28 7.93 20.55
C HIS A 237 -6.13 8.75 21.84
N VAL A 238 -6.88 9.85 21.99
CA VAL A 238 -6.82 10.69 23.22
C VAL A 238 -7.09 9.90 24.51
N SER A 239 -7.94 8.88 24.44
CA SER A 239 -8.24 7.98 25.57
C SER A 239 -7.13 6.98 25.93
N GLU A 240 -6.14 6.84 25.04
CA GLU A 240 -5.00 5.92 25.17
C GLU A 240 -3.68 6.66 25.48
N LEU A 241 -3.72 8.00 25.59
CA LEU A 241 -2.59 8.84 26.00
C LEU A 241 -2.26 8.68 27.50
N ASP A 242 -3.28 8.70 28.36
CA ASP A 242 -3.12 8.56 29.81
C ASP A 242 -4.39 7.96 30.46
N TYR A 243 -4.27 7.54 31.72
CA TYR A 243 -5.42 7.18 32.56
C TYR A 243 -6.23 8.41 32.99
N ARG A 244 -5.63 9.60 32.95
CA ARG A 244 -6.27 10.89 33.23
C ARG A 244 -7.14 11.35 32.07
N THR A 245 -8.21 12.08 32.36
CA THR A 245 -8.94 12.82 31.34
C THR A 245 -8.09 13.99 30.86
N ILE A 246 -7.52 13.85 29.66
CA ILE A 246 -6.77 14.91 29.00
C ILE A 246 -7.75 15.73 28.15
N GLU A 247 -7.89 17.02 28.46
CA GLU A 247 -8.70 17.95 27.65
C GLU A 247 -7.95 18.37 26.38
N ASN A 248 -6.62 18.50 26.45
CA ASN A 248 -5.77 18.88 25.32
C ASN A 248 -4.56 17.94 25.17
N PRO A 249 -4.50 17.10 24.12
CA PRO A 249 -3.35 16.20 23.88
C PRO A 249 -2.05 16.97 23.63
N LYS A 250 -2.12 18.24 23.22
CA LYS A 250 -0.96 19.14 23.01
C LYS A 250 -0.20 19.50 24.29
N GLU A 251 -0.80 19.33 25.46
CA GLU A 251 -0.12 19.56 26.74
C GLU A 251 0.74 18.36 27.16
N VAL A 252 0.43 17.17 26.62
CA VAL A 252 1.06 15.91 27.01
C VAL A 252 2.20 15.54 26.06
N VAL A 253 2.08 15.88 24.78
CA VAL A 253 3.07 15.58 23.76
C VAL A 253 3.32 16.79 22.86
N THR A 254 4.59 17.03 22.54
CA THR A 254 5.00 18.08 21.61
C THR A 254 5.27 17.49 20.23
N ILE A 255 5.10 18.30 19.18
CA ILE A 255 5.49 17.92 17.81
C ILE A 255 7.00 17.68 17.81
N ASP A 256 7.45 16.65 17.09
CA ASP A 256 8.83 16.14 17.02
C ASP A 256 9.36 15.48 18.31
N ASP A 257 8.51 15.25 19.32
CA ASP A 257 8.92 14.54 20.52
C ASP A 257 9.04 13.03 20.28
N ILE A 258 9.99 12.38 20.96
CA ILE A 258 10.20 10.93 20.88
C ILE A 258 9.42 10.26 22.01
N VAL A 259 8.36 9.56 21.64
CA VAL A 259 7.50 8.85 22.59
C VAL A 259 7.60 7.34 22.40
N GLN A 260 7.50 6.61 23.51
CA GLN A 260 7.35 5.16 23.49
C GLN A 260 5.89 4.80 23.65
N ALA A 261 5.35 3.96 22.76
CA ALA A 261 3.98 3.50 22.83
C ALA A 261 3.90 1.99 22.56
N LYS A 262 2.85 1.35 23.08
CA LYS A 262 2.60 -0.08 22.87
C LYS A 262 1.57 -0.27 21.76
N ILE A 263 1.80 -1.23 20.88
CA ILE A 263 0.84 -1.61 19.83
C ILE A 263 -0.39 -2.27 20.47
N ILE A 264 -1.58 -1.72 20.21
CA ILE A 264 -2.85 -2.26 20.70
C ILE A 264 -3.66 -2.94 19.60
N ASP A 265 -3.59 -2.44 18.38
CA ASP A 265 -4.31 -2.99 17.24
C ASP A 265 -3.57 -2.64 15.95
N ILE A 266 -3.66 -3.51 14.96
CA ILE A 266 -3.08 -3.33 13.63
C ILE A 266 -4.17 -3.64 12.61
N LYS A 267 -4.63 -2.63 11.85
CA LYS A 267 -5.68 -2.80 10.84
C LYS A 267 -5.36 -2.06 9.56
N GLU A 268 -5.42 -2.78 8.43
CA GLU A 268 -5.38 -2.23 7.07
C GLU A 268 -4.24 -1.22 6.83
N GLY A 269 -3.05 -1.46 7.39
CA GLY A 269 -1.90 -0.56 7.24
C GLY A 269 -1.84 0.59 8.25
N LYS A 270 -2.78 0.65 9.21
CA LYS A 270 -2.78 1.61 10.32
C LYS A 270 -2.44 0.90 11.63
N VAL A 271 -1.49 1.46 12.37
CA VAL A 271 -1.10 0.93 13.68
C VAL A 271 -1.74 1.79 14.77
N SER A 272 -2.53 1.18 15.63
CA SER A 272 -3.09 1.85 16.81
C SER A 272 -2.16 1.62 17.99
N LEU A 273 -1.81 2.71 18.66
CA LEU A 273 -0.81 2.75 19.71
C LEU A 273 -1.41 3.28 21.01
N SER A 274 -0.85 2.86 22.14
CA SER A 274 -1.27 3.28 23.47
C SER A 274 -0.07 3.60 24.34
N LEU A 275 -0.08 4.79 24.93
CA LEU A 275 0.87 5.21 25.98
C LEU A 275 0.41 4.68 27.34
N LYS A 276 -0.90 4.59 27.55
CA LYS A 276 -1.53 4.06 28.76
C LYS A 276 -1.07 2.64 29.08
N ALA A 277 -0.95 1.78 28.07
CA ALA A 277 -0.56 0.39 28.25
C ALA A 277 0.90 0.20 28.76
N LEU A 278 1.71 1.26 28.77
CA LEU A 278 3.06 1.26 29.34
C LEU A 278 3.09 1.74 30.80
N LYS A 279 2.06 2.46 31.24
CA LYS A 279 1.96 2.94 32.61
C LYS A 279 1.33 1.87 33.50
N PRO A 280 1.80 1.69 34.75
CA PRO A 280 1.15 0.77 35.69
C PRO A 280 -0.31 1.21 35.89
N ASN A 281 -1.21 0.23 35.97
CA ASN A 281 -2.63 0.51 36.12
C ASN A 281 -2.87 1.16 37.50
N PRO A 282 -3.28 2.44 37.59
CA PRO A 282 -3.47 3.11 38.87
C PRO A 282 -4.57 2.46 39.73
N TRP A 283 -5.44 1.65 39.13
CA TRP A 283 -6.43 0.85 39.85
C TRP A 283 -5.85 -0.35 40.60
N GLU A 284 -4.65 -0.83 40.25
CA GLU A 284 -3.98 -1.87 41.04
C GLU A 284 -3.43 -1.30 42.35
N SER A 285 -3.00 -0.04 42.35
CA SER A 285 -2.50 0.69 43.54
C SER A 285 -3.57 1.54 44.23
N VAL A 286 -4.84 1.41 43.85
CA VAL A 286 -5.92 2.21 44.44
C VAL A 286 -6.07 1.92 45.94
N MET A 287 -5.84 0.69 46.37
CA MET A 287 -5.91 0.29 47.78
C MET A 287 -4.76 0.85 48.63
N ASP A 288 -3.63 1.20 48.01
CA ASP A 288 -2.51 1.87 48.69
C ASP A 288 -2.82 3.36 48.91
N THR A 289 -3.53 3.97 47.95
CA THR A 289 -3.87 5.40 47.97
C THR A 289 -5.12 5.68 48.80
N TYR A 290 -6.12 4.80 48.69
CA TYR A 290 -7.44 4.95 49.29
C TYR A 290 -7.79 3.71 50.12
N GLN A 291 -8.21 3.94 51.36
CA GLN A 291 -8.61 2.88 52.29
C GLN A 291 -10.09 3.00 52.62
N GLU A 292 -10.76 1.85 52.72
CA GLU A 292 -12.15 1.78 53.18
C GLU A 292 -12.30 2.42 54.55
N GLY A 293 -13.35 3.23 54.72
CA GLY A 293 -13.63 4.00 55.92
C GLY A 293 -12.89 5.33 56.05
N LYS A 294 -11.95 5.67 55.15
CA LYS A 294 -11.32 7.01 55.15
C LYS A 294 -12.20 8.07 54.50
N GLN A 295 -12.10 9.29 55.02
CA GLN A 295 -12.67 10.48 54.41
C GLN A 295 -11.81 10.94 53.24
N VAL A 296 -12.46 11.28 52.13
CA VAL A 296 -11.85 11.78 50.90
C VAL A 296 -12.61 13.00 50.42
N GLU A 297 -11.88 14.00 49.95
CA GLU A 297 -12.48 15.15 49.30
C GLU A 297 -12.75 14.83 47.83
N GLY A 298 -13.90 15.25 47.32
CA GLY A 298 -14.26 15.06 45.93
C GLY A 298 -15.19 16.15 45.43
N THR A 299 -15.15 16.40 44.13
CA THR A 299 -15.98 17.39 43.44
C THR A 299 -17.11 16.69 42.72
N VAL A 300 -18.35 17.14 42.90
CA VAL A 300 -19.51 16.53 42.22
C VAL A 300 -19.43 16.81 40.71
N TYR A 301 -19.24 15.77 39.91
CA TYR A 301 -19.14 15.89 38.45
C TYR A 301 -20.51 15.85 37.79
N ASN A 302 -21.35 14.88 38.16
CA ASN A 302 -22.68 14.73 37.58
C ASN A 302 -23.65 14.09 38.57
N ILE A 303 -24.94 14.43 38.47
CA ILE A 303 -25.99 13.94 39.36
C ILE A 303 -27.08 13.27 38.52
N ASN A 304 -27.18 11.96 38.64
CA ASN A 304 -28.20 11.14 38.00
C ASN A 304 -29.30 10.75 39.00
N PRO A 305 -30.49 10.32 38.52
CA PRO A 305 -31.58 9.87 39.39
C PRO A 305 -31.23 8.68 40.29
N VAL A 306 -30.19 7.92 39.94
CA VAL A 306 -29.72 6.71 40.66
C VAL A 306 -28.53 7.01 41.59
N GLY A 307 -27.91 8.18 41.46
CA GLY A 307 -26.77 8.55 42.31
C GLY A 307 -25.96 9.71 41.75
N ALA A 308 -25.00 10.20 42.52
CA ALA A 308 -24.06 11.24 42.12
C ALA A 308 -22.68 10.65 41.81
N ILE A 309 -22.06 11.13 40.73
CA ILE A 309 -20.67 10.85 40.36
C ILE A 309 -19.80 11.98 40.90
N ILE A 310 -18.78 11.63 41.67
CA ILE A 310 -17.87 12.54 42.35
C ILE A 310 -16.46 12.26 41.83
N ASN A 311 -15.79 13.27 41.30
CA ASN A 311 -14.37 13.18 40.96
C ASN A 311 -13.55 13.36 42.23
N LEU A 312 -12.82 12.30 42.62
CA LEU A 312 -11.91 12.32 43.77
C LEU A 312 -10.57 12.93 43.37
N ASP A 313 -10.08 12.60 42.18
CA ASP A 313 -8.85 13.12 41.60
C ASP A 313 -8.95 13.07 40.06
N GLU A 314 -7.88 13.43 39.34
CA GLU A 314 -7.78 13.38 37.87
C GLU A 314 -7.96 11.96 37.27
N ILE A 315 -7.82 10.92 38.10
CA ILE A 315 -7.85 9.50 37.69
C ILE A 315 -9.07 8.76 38.28
N PHE A 316 -9.49 9.10 39.50
CA PHE A 316 -10.45 8.30 40.26
C PHE A 316 -11.80 8.98 40.39
N GLN A 317 -12.86 8.23 40.07
CA GLN A 317 -14.25 8.67 40.24
C GLN A 317 -14.95 7.77 41.25
N GLY A 318 -15.65 8.41 42.18
CA GLY A 318 -16.53 7.76 43.14
C GLY A 318 -18.00 7.95 42.80
N GLN A 319 -18.84 7.03 43.28
CA GLN A 319 -20.29 7.09 43.13
C GLN A 319 -20.96 7.02 44.50
N VAL A 320 -21.91 7.91 44.76
CA VAL A 320 -22.81 7.82 45.91
C VAL A 320 -24.19 7.45 45.43
N HIS A 321 -24.80 6.45 46.06
CA HIS A 321 -26.14 5.99 45.75
C HIS A 321 -27.19 6.88 46.45
N VAL A 322 -28.36 7.09 45.82
CA VAL A 322 -29.45 7.91 46.42
C VAL A 322 -29.88 7.42 47.81
N THR A 323 -29.66 6.13 48.10
CA THR A 323 -29.97 5.51 49.38
C THR A 323 -29.30 6.21 50.56
N ASP A 324 -28.11 6.79 50.37
CA ASP A 324 -27.43 7.55 51.43
C ASP A 324 -28.08 8.94 51.66
N PHE A 325 -28.90 9.43 50.74
CA PHE A 325 -29.60 10.72 50.81
C PHE A 325 -31.11 10.61 51.06
N GLY A 326 -31.67 9.40 51.08
CA GLY A 326 -33.11 9.16 51.25
C GLY A 326 -33.95 9.43 50.00
N SER A 327 -33.77 10.57 49.33
CA SER A 327 -34.59 11.01 48.19
C SER A 327 -33.78 11.69 47.08
N VAL A 328 -34.21 11.55 45.82
CA VAL A 328 -33.60 12.24 44.64
C VAL A 328 -33.67 13.77 44.75
N GLU A 329 -34.69 14.30 45.43
CA GLU A 329 -34.85 15.73 45.68
C GLU A 329 -33.89 16.28 46.74
N GLU A 330 -33.53 15.47 47.74
CA GLU A 330 -32.55 15.83 48.78
C GLU A 330 -31.13 15.75 48.25
N LEU A 331 -30.84 14.74 47.40
CA LEU A 331 -29.59 14.62 46.65
C LEU A 331 -29.30 15.91 45.86
N LYS A 332 -30.28 16.40 45.08
CA LYS A 332 -30.13 17.63 44.28
C LYS A 332 -30.08 18.93 45.11
N LYS A 333 -30.58 18.92 46.34
CA LYS A 333 -30.50 20.06 47.27
C LYS A 333 -29.19 20.10 48.04
N GLN A 334 -28.61 18.94 48.35
CA GLN A 334 -27.38 18.83 49.14
C GLN A 334 -26.11 18.73 48.32
N LEU A 335 -26.20 18.30 47.06
CA LEU A 335 -25.08 18.23 46.13
C LEU A 335 -25.35 19.15 44.95
N SER A 336 -24.51 20.16 44.79
CA SER A 336 -24.47 20.98 43.58
C SER A 336 -23.37 20.48 42.64
N ILE A 337 -23.63 20.47 41.33
CA ILE A 337 -22.59 20.16 40.33
C ILE A 337 -21.44 21.16 40.50
N GLY A 338 -20.22 20.66 40.67
CA GLY A 338 -19.02 21.45 40.94
C GLY A 338 -18.73 21.73 42.43
N GLU A 339 -19.58 21.28 43.36
CA GLU A 339 -19.33 21.46 44.80
C GLU A 339 -18.27 20.46 45.31
N LYS A 340 -17.30 20.97 46.08
CA LYS A 340 -16.31 20.14 46.78
C LYS A 340 -16.85 19.73 48.15
N ARG A 341 -16.90 18.43 48.41
CA ARG A 341 -17.32 17.87 49.70
C ARG A 341 -16.45 16.69 50.11
N THR A 342 -16.47 16.42 51.40
CA THR A 342 -15.88 15.21 52.00
C THR A 342 -16.88 14.06 51.99
N PHE A 343 -16.43 12.90 51.53
CA PHE A 343 -17.17 11.65 51.48
C PHE A 343 -16.37 10.55 52.18
N ILE A 344 -17.03 9.51 52.67
CA ILE A 344 -16.37 8.33 53.24
C ILE A 344 -16.38 7.22 52.20
N ILE A 345 -15.23 6.56 52.01
CA ILE A 345 -15.14 5.39 51.15
C ILE A 345 -15.82 4.20 51.83
N LYS A 346 -16.87 3.67 51.21
CA LYS A 346 -17.61 2.50 51.70
C LYS A 346 -16.98 1.20 51.21
N GLU A 347 -16.67 1.15 49.92
CA GLU A 347 -16.15 -0.03 49.23
C GLU A 347 -15.38 0.42 47.99
N ILE A 348 -14.24 -0.24 47.72
CA ILE A 348 -13.46 0.01 46.51
C ILE A 348 -13.58 -1.21 45.61
N LYS A 349 -14.00 -1.01 44.36
CA LYS A 349 -14.08 -2.08 43.35
C LYS A 349 -13.06 -1.81 42.22
N PRO A 350 -11.83 -2.33 42.33
CA PRO A 350 -10.79 -2.15 41.31
C PRO A 350 -11.20 -2.72 39.94
N ASP A 351 -11.87 -3.88 39.92
CA ASP A 351 -12.31 -4.54 38.69
C ASP A 351 -13.31 -3.70 37.89
N GLU A 352 -14.21 -2.99 38.58
CA GLU A 352 -15.22 -2.14 37.95
C GLU A 352 -14.72 -0.71 37.71
N ARG A 353 -13.49 -0.38 38.15
CA ARG A 353 -12.93 0.98 38.15
C ARG A 353 -13.88 2.00 38.81
N ARG A 354 -14.44 1.64 39.97
CA ARG A 354 -15.42 2.45 40.72
C ARG A 354 -15.12 2.43 42.21
N ILE A 355 -15.31 3.58 42.85
CA ILE A 355 -15.22 3.73 44.30
C ILE A 355 -16.62 4.06 44.84
N LEU A 356 -17.16 3.24 45.72
CA LEU A 356 -18.45 3.52 46.36
C LEU A 356 -18.20 4.46 47.55
N LEU A 357 -18.81 5.62 47.46
CA LEU A 357 -18.71 6.67 48.46
C LEU A 357 -20.03 6.78 49.22
N SER A 358 -19.94 7.27 50.45
CA SER A 358 -21.09 7.58 51.30
C SER A 358 -20.93 8.99 51.88
N LEU A 359 -22.05 9.68 52.09
CA LEU A 359 -22.02 10.99 52.74
C LEU A 359 -21.75 10.81 54.25
N THR A 360 -20.91 11.68 54.83
CA THR A 360 -20.66 11.74 56.27
C THR A 360 -21.81 12.37 57.02
#